data_AF-A0A1Y2NUJ1-F1
#
_entry.id   AF-A0A1Y2NUJ1-F1
#
_cell.length_a   1.000
_cell.length_b   1.000
_cell.length_c   1.000
_cell.angle_alpha   90.00
_cell.angle_beta   90.00
_cell.angle_gamma   90.00
#
_symmetry.space_group_name_H-M   'P 1'
#
loop_
_entity.id
_entity.type
_entity.pdbx_description
1 polymer ?
#
loop_
_entity_poly.entity_id
_entity_poly.type
_entity_poly.pdbx_seq_one_letter_code
_entity_poly.pdbx_strand_id
1 'polypeptide(L)'
;MNTPDALPPQWPVPTAPPTHNPALFARAMRDMRLTWRARGVLAELATGYTPGQEPTVTELVSLTRDERLAAEGRDAFRKAVGELRSLGYLSPDATTASGVGERLVVDLAPAAAARLIPQRYGHSPFTDGS
;
A
#
# COMPACT_ATOMS: atom_id res chain seq x y z
N MET A 1 4.85 -6.45 40.14
CA MET A 1 3.76 -5.97 39.27
C MET A 1 4.26 -6.12 37.86
N ASN A 2 3.90 -7.21 37.18
CA ASN A 2 4.40 -7.53 35.84
C ASN A 2 3.56 -6.78 34.83
N THR A 3 4.15 -5.76 34.19
CA THR A 3 3.62 -5.21 32.94
C THR A 3 3.75 -6.32 31.89
N PRO A 4 2.68 -6.73 31.19
CA PRO A 4 2.88 -7.57 30.02
C PRO A 4 3.64 -6.72 28.99
N ASP A 5 4.84 -7.14 28.63
CA ASP A 5 5.50 -6.68 27.40
C ASP A 5 4.49 -6.88 26.28
N ALA A 6 3.93 -5.79 25.78
CA ALA A 6 3.14 -5.83 24.57
C ALA A 6 4.12 -6.18 23.45
N LEU A 7 4.16 -7.47 23.06
CA LEU A 7 4.88 -7.89 21.87
C LEU A 7 4.40 -6.99 20.73
N PRO A 8 5.31 -6.27 20.04
CA PRO A 8 4.91 -5.47 18.89
C PRO A 8 4.20 -6.39 17.89
N PRO A 9 3.25 -5.90 17.10
CA PRO A 9 2.72 -6.67 15.98
C PRO A 9 3.90 -7.01 15.06
N GLN A 10 4.45 -8.22 15.22
CA GLN A 10 5.49 -8.74 14.35
C GLN A 10 4.79 -9.21 13.10
N TRP A 11 4.69 -8.31 12.11
CA TRP A 11 4.29 -8.77 10.79
C TRP A 11 5.29 -9.82 10.31
N PRO A 12 4.79 -10.89 9.67
CA PRO A 12 5.67 -11.87 9.06
C PRO A 12 6.52 -11.15 8.01
N VAL A 13 7.83 -11.37 8.05
CA VAL A 13 8.71 -10.91 6.99
C VAL A 13 8.27 -11.59 5.69
N PRO A 14 7.99 -10.84 4.60
CA PRO A 14 7.63 -11.42 3.32
C PRO A 14 8.72 -12.41 2.88
N THR A 15 8.33 -13.66 2.65
CA THR A 15 9.26 -14.73 2.24
C THR A 15 9.14 -15.07 0.76
N ALA A 16 8.11 -14.58 0.07
CA ALA A 16 7.90 -14.79 -1.35
C ALA A 16 8.29 -13.54 -2.15
N PRO A 17 8.78 -13.70 -3.38
CA PRO A 17 8.92 -12.56 -4.29
C PRO A 17 7.53 -11.98 -4.61
N PRO A 18 7.41 -10.66 -4.78
CA PRO A 18 6.17 -10.05 -5.23
C PRO A 18 5.73 -10.63 -6.59
N THR A 19 4.47 -11.04 -6.68
CA THR A 19 3.89 -11.66 -7.90
C THR A 19 3.31 -10.64 -8.87
N HIS A 20 3.29 -9.36 -8.48
CA HIS A 20 2.68 -8.29 -9.26
C HIS A 20 3.58 -7.83 -10.42
N ASN A 21 2.99 -7.19 -11.44
CA ASN A 21 3.76 -6.64 -12.55
C ASN A 21 4.63 -5.46 -12.07
N PRO A 22 5.98 -5.55 -12.16
CA PRO A 22 6.88 -4.53 -11.62
C PRO A 22 6.74 -3.18 -12.33
N ALA A 23 6.36 -3.16 -13.62
CA ALA A 23 6.14 -1.91 -14.34
C ALA A 23 4.87 -1.20 -13.86
N LEU A 24 3.79 -1.95 -13.60
CA LEU A 24 2.57 -1.38 -13.02
C LEU A 24 2.81 -0.89 -11.59
N PHE A 25 3.57 -1.63 -10.79
CA PHE A 25 3.96 -1.19 -9.44
C PHE A 25 4.76 0.10 -9.47
N ALA A 26 5.82 0.15 -10.30
CA ALA A 26 6.63 1.32 -10.46
C ALA A 26 5.82 2.54 -10.97
N ARG A 27 4.78 2.29 -11.77
CA ARG A 27 3.85 3.33 -12.23
C ARG A 27 2.90 3.79 -11.13
N ALA A 28 2.36 2.88 -10.32
CA ALA A 28 1.54 3.20 -9.14
C ALA A 28 2.32 4.07 -8.15
N MET A 29 3.59 3.75 -7.87
CA MET A 29 4.44 4.54 -6.98
C MET A 29 4.71 5.97 -7.48
N ARG A 30 4.51 6.23 -8.78
CA ARG A 30 4.64 7.55 -9.41
C ARG A 30 3.31 8.23 -9.70
N ASP A 31 2.19 7.61 -9.35
CA ASP A 31 0.86 8.18 -9.57
C ASP A 31 0.66 9.41 -8.66
N MET A 32 0.55 10.58 -9.29
CA MET A 32 0.36 11.86 -8.61
C MET A 32 -1.04 12.01 -8.00
N ARG A 33 -1.97 11.09 -8.31
CA ARG A 33 -3.25 10.99 -7.62
C ARG A 33 -3.09 10.46 -6.19
N LEU A 34 -2.00 9.72 -5.92
CA LEU A 34 -1.76 9.12 -4.61
C LEU A 34 -1.00 10.05 -3.67
N THR A 35 -1.38 10.08 -2.41
CA THR A 35 -0.61 10.69 -1.33
C THR A 35 0.65 9.87 -1.03
N TRP A 36 1.62 10.49 -0.35
CA TRP A 36 2.83 9.78 0.08
C TRP A 36 2.50 8.64 1.06
N ARG A 37 1.48 8.85 1.89
CA ARG A 37 0.98 7.85 2.85
C ARG A 37 0.32 6.67 2.15
N ALA A 38 -0.58 6.92 1.20
CA ALA A 38 -1.19 5.86 0.39
C ALA A 38 -0.15 5.01 -0.35
N ARG A 39 0.92 5.63 -0.84
CA ARG A 39 2.05 4.91 -1.45
C ARG A 39 2.80 4.01 -0.47
N GLY A 40 3.05 4.46 0.75
CA GLY A 40 3.66 3.64 1.78
C GLY A 40 2.82 2.40 2.12
N VAL A 41 1.52 2.58 2.29
CA VAL A 41 0.58 1.47 2.53
C VAL A 41 0.53 0.51 1.34
N LEU A 42 0.47 1.02 0.12
CA LEU A 42 0.46 0.19 -1.09
C LEU A 42 1.76 -0.62 -1.24
N ALA A 43 2.91 -0.02 -0.94
CA ALA A 43 4.20 -0.70 -1.01
C ALA A 43 4.27 -1.87 -0.02
N GLU A 44 3.81 -1.65 1.21
CA GLU A 44 3.74 -2.70 2.24
C GLU A 44 2.78 -3.83 1.85
N LEU A 45 1.61 -3.51 1.29
CA LEU A 45 0.65 -4.54 0.89
C LEU A 45 1.05 -5.28 -0.39
N ALA A 46 1.86 -4.65 -1.23
CA ALA A 46 2.37 -5.25 -2.46
C ALA A 46 3.59 -6.15 -2.22
N THR A 47 4.13 -6.19 -0.99
CA THR A 47 5.21 -7.09 -0.62
C THR A 47 4.75 -8.55 -0.74
N GLY A 48 5.62 -9.43 -1.24
CA GLY A 48 5.24 -10.80 -1.60
C GLY A 48 4.95 -11.67 -0.37
N TYR A 49 3.71 -11.63 0.11
CA TYR A 49 3.21 -12.54 1.13
C TYR A 49 2.71 -13.84 0.48
N THR A 50 2.86 -14.95 1.21
CA THR A 50 2.18 -16.20 0.86
C THR A 50 0.68 -16.04 1.12
N PRO A 51 -0.22 -16.67 0.35
CA PRO A 51 -1.65 -16.65 0.63
C PRO A 51 -1.97 -17.02 2.09
N GLY A 52 -2.66 -16.12 2.79
CA GLY A 52 -3.00 -16.27 4.20
C GLY A 52 -2.02 -15.59 5.17
N GLN A 53 -0.90 -15.03 4.67
CA GLN A 53 0.04 -14.22 5.46
C GLN A 53 -0.13 -12.71 5.23
N GLU A 54 -0.99 -12.32 4.28
CA GLU A 54 -1.30 -10.93 4.02
C GLU A 54 -1.99 -10.30 5.23
N PRO A 55 -1.58 -9.09 5.66
CA PRO A 55 -2.19 -8.44 6.80
C PRO A 55 -3.65 -8.04 6.49
N THR A 56 -4.54 -8.32 7.43
CA THR A 56 -5.93 -7.84 7.40
C THR A 56 -6.00 -6.35 7.74
N VAL A 57 -7.07 -5.67 7.35
CA VAL A 57 -7.26 -4.24 7.68
C VAL A 57 -7.20 -4.01 9.19
N THR A 58 -7.74 -4.95 9.98
CA THR A 58 -7.73 -4.84 11.44
C THR A 58 -6.33 -4.92 12.01
N GLU A 59 -5.46 -5.77 11.47
CA GLU A 59 -4.05 -5.84 11.88
C GLU A 59 -3.28 -4.58 11.48
N LEU A 60 -3.63 -3.97 10.34
CA LEU A 60 -3.03 -2.71 9.91
C LEU A 60 -3.44 -1.50 10.77
N VAL A 61 -4.60 -1.56 11.44
CA VAL A 61 -5.12 -0.47 12.30
C VAL A 61 -5.07 -0.79 13.80
N SER A 62 -4.69 -2.02 14.18
CA SER A 62 -4.60 -2.46 15.56
C SER A 62 -3.35 -1.88 16.21
N LEU A 63 -3.46 -0.64 16.66
CA LEU A 63 -2.47 -0.05 17.57
C LEU A 63 -2.77 -0.51 19.00
N THR A 64 -1.76 -0.98 19.70
CA THR A 64 -1.77 -1.20 21.15
C THR A 64 -2.06 0.10 21.90
N ARG A 65 -2.42 0.02 23.19
CA ARG A 65 -2.82 1.19 23.99
C ARG A 65 -1.71 2.25 24.10
N ASP A 66 -0.45 1.85 24.05
CA ASP A 66 0.70 2.76 24.09
C ASP A 66 0.99 3.36 22.71
N GLU A 67 0.74 2.61 21.64
CA GLU A 67 0.76 3.11 20.25
C GLU A 67 -0.43 4.03 19.94
N ARG A 68 -1.48 4.10 20.78
CA ARG A 68 -2.59 5.06 20.62
C ARG A 68 -2.15 6.52 20.77
N LEU A 69 -1.00 6.80 21.39
CA LEU A 69 -0.40 8.14 21.36
C LEU A 69 0.07 8.52 19.94
N ALA A 70 0.27 7.54 19.05
CA ALA A 70 0.41 7.72 17.62
C ALA A 70 -0.96 7.77 16.89
N ALA A 71 -2.02 8.30 17.54
CA ALA A 71 -3.37 8.44 16.96
C ALA A 71 -3.38 9.10 15.57
N GLU A 72 -2.40 9.97 15.26
CA GLU A 72 -2.18 10.50 13.92
C GLU A 72 -2.04 9.37 12.88
N GLY A 73 -1.29 8.32 13.20
CA GLY A 73 -1.04 7.16 12.35
C GLY A 73 -2.31 6.40 11.98
N ARG A 74 -3.25 6.21 12.91
CA ARG A 74 -4.47 5.42 12.63
C ARG A 74 -5.43 6.14 11.69
N ASP A 75 -5.70 7.43 11.92
CA ASP A 75 -6.59 8.20 11.07
C ASP A 75 -5.93 8.49 9.71
N ALA A 76 -4.61 8.72 9.70
CA ALA A 76 -3.82 8.80 8.48
C ALA A 76 -3.88 7.51 7.67
N PHE A 77 -3.75 6.36 8.33
CA PHE A 77 -3.82 5.04 7.69
C PHE A 77 -5.21 4.79 7.11
N ARG A 78 -6.28 5.07 7.86
CA ARG A 78 -7.67 4.94 7.36
C ARG A 78 -7.91 5.81 6.13
N LYS A 79 -7.40 7.04 6.13
CA LYS A 79 -7.47 7.93 4.96
C LYS A 79 -6.70 7.35 3.77
N ALA A 80 -5.50 6.83 3.99
CA ALA A 80 -4.68 6.19 2.95
C ALA A 80 -5.39 4.96 2.35
N VAL A 81 -5.98 4.09 3.18
CA VAL A 81 -6.76 2.93 2.69
C VAL A 81 -8.01 3.39 1.91
N GLY A 82 -8.73 4.39 2.42
CA GLY A 82 -9.90 4.93 1.73
C GLY A 82 -9.55 5.53 0.36
N GLU A 83 -8.43 6.24 0.29
CA GLU A 83 -7.87 6.78 -0.96
C GLU A 83 -7.53 5.67 -1.96
N LEU A 84 -6.79 4.63 -1.52
CA LEU A 84 -6.43 3.50 -2.36
C LEU A 84 -7.68 2.76 -2.88
N ARG A 85 -8.71 2.57 -2.04
CA ARG A 85 -10.00 1.99 -2.46
C ARG A 85 -10.71 2.87 -3.49
N SER A 86 -10.73 4.19 -3.28
CA SER A 86 -11.40 5.13 -4.20
C SER A 86 -10.76 5.15 -5.60
N LEU A 87 -9.46 4.87 -5.68
CA LEU A 87 -8.70 4.79 -6.92
C LEU A 87 -8.61 3.36 -7.48
N GLY A 88 -9.17 2.38 -6.79
CA GLY A 88 -9.21 0.96 -7.19
C GLY A 88 -7.93 0.17 -6.89
N TYR A 89 -6.95 0.74 -6.20
CA TYR A 89 -5.70 0.04 -5.86
C TYR A 89 -5.87 -1.02 -4.77
N LEU A 90 -6.94 -0.92 -3.99
CA LEU A 90 -7.34 -1.92 -3.00
C LEU A 90 -8.81 -2.30 -3.22
N SER A 91 -9.07 -3.60 -3.22
CA SER A 91 -10.42 -4.17 -3.29
C SER A 91 -10.67 -5.12 -2.12
N PRO A 92 -11.92 -5.28 -1.66
CA PRO A 92 -12.28 -6.34 -0.73
C PRO A 92 -11.94 -7.70 -1.33
N ASP A 93 -11.34 -8.57 -0.54
CA ASP A 93 -11.32 -9.99 -0.85
C ASP A 93 -12.76 -10.53 -0.72
N ALA A 94 -13.33 -10.96 -1.84
CA ALA A 94 -14.69 -11.50 -1.93
C ALA A 94 -14.91 -12.76 -1.06
N THR A 95 -13.83 -13.40 -0.59
CA THR A 95 -13.89 -14.58 0.27
C THR A 95 -13.96 -14.25 1.77
N THR A 96 -13.82 -12.98 2.15
CA THR A 96 -13.84 -12.55 3.55
C THR A 96 -15.11 -11.79 3.93
N ALA A 97 -15.54 -11.91 5.19
CA ALA A 97 -16.68 -11.16 5.70
C ALA A 97 -16.38 -9.65 5.70
N SER A 98 -17.29 -8.85 5.16
CA SER A 98 -17.15 -7.38 5.12
C SER A 98 -17.03 -6.79 6.53
N GLY A 99 -16.10 -5.87 6.74
CA GLY A 99 -15.93 -5.17 8.02
C GLY A 99 -14.61 -5.50 8.72
N VAL A 100 -14.66 -5.89 10.00
CA VAL A 100 -13.48 -6.04 10.88
C VAL A 100 -12.57 -7.21 10.46
N GLY A 101 -12.99 -8.11 9.57
CA GLY A 101 -12.16 -9.19 9.02
C GLY A 101 -11.83 -9.03 7.54
N GLU A 102 -12.14 -7.88 6.93
CA GLU A 102 -11.98 -7.68 5.49
C GLU A 102 -10.49 -7.73 5.13
N ARG A 103 -10.13 -8.72 4.33
CA ARG A 103 -8.83 -8.77 3.67
C ARG A 103 -8.87 -7.87 2.45
N LEU A 104 -7.82 -7.09 2.23
CA LEU A 104 -7.71 -6.26 1.02
C LEU A 104 -6.76 -6.92 0.03
N VAL A 105 -7.19 -6.96 -1.22
CA VAL A 105 -6.39 -7.43 -2.34
C VAL A 105 -5.84 -6.22 -3.08
N VAL A 106 -4.53 -6.22 -3.31
CA VAL A 106 -3.86 -5.21 -4.14
C VAL A 106 -4.19 -5.46 -5.61
N ASP A 107 -4.71 -4.44 -6.28
CA ASP A 107 -4.86 -4.40 -7.74
C ASP A 107 -4.04 -3.24 -8.31
N LEU A 108 -3.10 -3.55 -9.20
CA LEU A 108 -2.27 -2.53 -9.85
C LEU A 108 -2.79 -2.11 -11.23
N ALA A 109 -3.89 -2.69 -11.72
CA ALA A 109 -4.50 -2.30 -13.00
C ALA A 109 -4.81 -0.80 -13.10
N PRO A 110 -5.29 -0.10 -12.04
CA PRO A 110 -5.53 1.34 -12.09
C PRO A 110 -4.27 2.19 -12.39
N ALA A 111 -3.07 1.63 -12.20
CA ALA A 111 -1.82 2.29 -12.55
C ALA A 111 -1.68 2.56 -14.05
N ALA A 112 -2.40 1.83 -14.92
CA ALA A 112 -2.44 2.09 -16.35
C ALA A 112 -2.93 3.52 -16.68
N ALA A 113 -3.78 4.08 -15.81
CA ALA A 113 -4.31 5.44 -15.91
C ALA A 113 -3.63 6.42 -14.93
N ALA A 114 -2.47 6.07 -14.37
CA ALA A 114 -1.75 6.91 -13.42
C ALA A 114 -1.42 8.29 -14.01
N ARG A 115 -1.61 9.35 -13.19
CA ARG A 115 -1.19 10.70 -13.55
C ARG A 115 0.28 10.86 -13.21
N LEU A 116 1.14 10.80 -14.21
CA LEU A 116 2.58 10.96 -14.03
C LEU A 116 2.99 12.42 -14.16
N ILE A 117 4.07 12.81 -13.50
CA ILE A 117 4.70 14.10 -13.74
C ILE A 117 5.09 14.15 -15.23
N PRO A 118 4.69 15.17 -16.00
CA PRO A 118 5.09 15.31 -17.39
C PRO A 118 6.61 15.31 -17.49
N GLN A 119 7.17 14.58 -18.47
CA GLN A 119 8.59 14.69 -18.80
C GLN A 119 8.86 16.09 -19.37
N ARG A 120 9.15 17.06 -18.50
CA ARG A 120 9.55 18.41 -18.91
C ARG A 120 10.99 18.45 -19.45
N TYR A 121 11.75 17.39 -19.22
CA TYR A 121 13.12 17.21 -19.69
C TYR A 121 13.23 15.86 -20.41
N GLY A 122 12.53 15.73 -21.54
CA GLY A 122 12.86 14.69 -22.50
C GLY A 122 14.21 15.02 -23.12
N HIS A 123 15.11 14.03 -23.23
CA HIS A 123 16.29 14.09 -24.08
C HIS A 123 15.90 14.75 -25.41
N SER A 124 16.42 15.95 -25.68
CA SER A 124 16.40 16.46 -27.05
C SER A 124 17.22 15.47 -27.87
N PRO A 125 16.66 14.86 -28.94
CA PRO A 125 17.52 14.20 -29.90
C PRO A 125 18.38 15.32 -30.49
N PHE A 126 19.66 15.35 -30.12
CA PHE A 126 20.66 16.06 -30.91
C PHE A 126 20.62 15.39 -32.28
N THR A 127 19.86 15.99 -33.21
CA THR A 127 20.10 15.79 -34.63
C THR A 127 21.44 16.43 -34.91
N ASP A 128 22.49 15.62 -34.97
CA ASP A 128 23.74 16.04 -35.57
C ASP A 128 23.44 16.51 -36.99
N GLY A 129 23.83 17.76 -37.25
CA GLY A 129 23.63 18.44 -38.52
C GLY A 129 24.39 17.75 -39.65
N SER A 130 23.80 17.88 -40.84
CA SER A 130 24.27 17.42 -42.15
C SER A 130 25.71 17.77 -42.51
#